data_AF-A0AAW1A4G9-F1
#
_entry.id   AF-A0AAW1A4G9-F1
#
_cell.length_a   1.000
_cell.length_b   1.000
_cell.length_c   1.000
_cell.angle_alpha   90.00
_cell.angle_beta   90.00
_cell.angle_gamma   90.00
#
_symmetry.space_group_name_H-M   'P 1'
#
loop_
_entity.id
_entity.type
_entity.pdbx_description
1 polymer ?
#
loop_
_entity_poly.entity_id
_entity_poly.type
_entity_poly.pdbx_seq_one_letter_code
_entity_poly.pdbx_strand_id
1 'polypeptide(L)'
;MGKEINCIDDLTLRSAREGPIHIRIKVIQYTTMIRLFSEVMEDYNASMIRYHKKCRLLLHQQKMLIRKHITSEELEKLSDAEENNLFVDNILQDSKIAKLQLSDIQSRYNDIIKVEKSIAEVRDMFTEMAFLVEKQGDQINSVEYYAGRAADDVDVGRIDIKKAEKRSQRHRKRKIKLAIIISIIIIIFLMVIIFL
;
A
#
# COMPACT_ATOMS: atom_id res chain seq x y z
N MET A 1 -9.31 16.43 -19.84
CA MET A 1 -7.84 16.51 -19.70
C MET A 1 -7.31 15.17 -19.20
N GLY A 2 -7.23 14.15 -20.06
CA GLY A 2 -6.93 12.76 -19.66
C GLY A 2 -5.90 12.11 -20.57
N LYS A 3 -4.80 12.81 -20.88
CA LYS A 3 -3.83 12.37 -21.89
C LYS A 3 -2.40 12.13 -21.39
N GLU A 4 -2.09 12.30 -20.11
CA GLU A 4 -0.70 12.24 -19.65
C GLU A 4 -0.32 11.01 -18.80
N ILE A 5 -1.26 10.21 -18.30
CA ILE A 5 -0.93 9.03 -17.46
C ILE A 5 -0.61 7.80 -18.33
N ASN A 6 -1.17 7.70 -19.54
CA ASN A 6 -1.01 6.51 -20.39
C ASN A 6 0.40 6.33 -21.00
N CYS A 7 1.22 7.38 -21.08
CA CYS A 7 2.53 7.34 -21.74
C CYS A 7 3.67 6.82 -20.84
N ILE A 8 3.52 6.93 -19.51
CA ILE A 8 4.60 6.65 -18.56
C ILE A 8 4.75 5.13 -18.31
N ASP A 9 3.68 4.34 -18.45
CA ASP A 9 3.65 2.91 -18.08
C ASP A 9 4.15 1.94 -19.17
N ASP A 10 3.93 2.22 -20.45
CA ASP A 10 4.38 1.32 -21.53
C ASP A 10 5.91 1.45 -21.76
N LEU A 11 6.44 2.65 -21.54
CA LEU A 11 7.86 2.95 -21.60
C LEU A 11 8.65 2.35 -20.42
N THR A 12 8.02 2.22 -19.24
CA THR A 12 8.63 1.59 -18.05
C THR A 12 8.71 0.07 -18.16
N LEU A 13 7.77 -0.60 -18.84
CA LEU A 13 7.85 -2.05 -19.06
C LEU A 13 9.02 -2.45 -19.96
N ARG A 14 9.17 -1.77 -21.10
CA ARG A 14 10.26 -2.01 -22.05
C ARG A 14 11.62 -1.64 -21.46
N SER A 15 11.70 -0.50 -20.77
CA SER A 15 12.93 -0.09 -20.09
C SER A 15 13.25 -0.93 -18.85
N ALA A 16 12.27 -1.57 -18.19
CA ALA A 16 12.56 -2.57 -17.17
C ALA A 16 13.08 -3.88 -17.79
N ARG A 17 12.64 -4.23 -19.00
CA ARG A 17 13.07 -5.46 -19.67
C ARG A 17 14.50 -5.40 -20.19
N GLU A 18 14.88 -4.24 -20.72
CA GLU A 18 16.17 -4.04 -21.40
C GLU A 18 17.11 -3.06 -20.68
N GLY A 19 16.62 -2.38 -19.63
CA GLY A 19 17.37 -1.36 -18.92
C GLY A 19 18.14 -1.86 -17.69
N PRO A 20 18.98 -0.99 -17.12
CA PRO A 20 19.83 -1.31 -15.98
C PRO A 20 19.04 -1.73 -14.72
N ILE A 21 19.69 -2.53 -13.87
CA ILE A 21 19.11 -3.17 -12.67
C ILE A 21 18.32 -2.19 -11.77
N HIS A 22 18.81 -0.96 -11.61
CA HIS A 22 18.14 0.04 -10.77
C HIS A 22 16.74 0.43 -11.28
N ILE A 23 16.50 0.38 -12.59
CA ILE A 23 15.17 0.65 -13.18
C ILE A 23 14.22 -0.48 -12.83
N ARG A 24 14.67 -1.73 -12.97
CA ARG A 24 13.91 -2.92 -12.57
C ARG A 24 13.52 -2.89 -11.09
N ILE A 25 14.47 -2.54 -10.22
CA ILE A 25 14.20 -2.41 -8.78
C ILE A 25 13.13 -1.35 -8.51
N LYS A 26 13.21 -0.18 -9.16
CA LYS A 26 12.19 0.88 -9.01
C LYS A 26 10.81 0.41 -9.44
N VAL A 27 10.70 -0.30 -10.56
CA VAL A 27 9.42 -0.86 -11.04
C VAL A 27 8.86 -1.87 -10.05
N ILE A 28 9.69 -2.79 -9.54
CA ILE A 28 9.27 -3.76 -8.51
C ILE A 28 8.75 -3.05 -7.26
N GLN A 29 9.48 -2.04 -6.78
CA GLN A 29 9.09 -1.26 -5.60
C GLN A 29 7.76 -0.55 -5.83
N TYR A 30 7.58 0.10 -6.99
CA TYR A 30 6.35 0.78 -7.35
C TYR A 30 5.15 -0.19 -7.39
N THR A 31 5.28 -1.31 -8.11
CA THR A 31 4.24 -2.35 -8.23
C THR A 31 3.91 -3.00 -6.87
N THR A 32 4.89 -3.12 -5.98
CA THR A 32 4.64 -3.63 -4.63
C THR A 32 3.91 -2.61 -3.76
N MET A 33 4.33 -1.34 -3.80
CA MET A 33 3.71 -0.25 -3.05
C MET A 33 2.24 -0.04 -3.43
N ILE A 34 1.92 -0.06 -4.72
CA ILE A 34 0.54 0.13 -5.20
C ILE A 34 -0.38 -1.04 -4.82
N ARG A 35 0.13 -2.28 -4.77
CA ARG A 35 -0.62 -3.44 -4.25
C ARG A 35 -0.92 -3.31 -2.76
N LEU A 36 0.10 -2.98 -1.96
CA LEU A 36 -0.08 -2.77 -0.52
C LEU A 36 -1.06 -1.60 -0.26
N PHE A 37 -0.95 -0.53 -1.05
CA PHE A 37 -1.88 0.57 -0.99
C PHE A 37 -3.32 0.13 -1.33
N SER A 38 -3.49 -0.74 -2.33
CA SER A 38 -4.80 -1.26 -2.74
C SER A 38 -5.46 -2.04 -1.61
N GLU A 39 -4.70 -2.91 -0.96
CA GLU A 39 -5.14 -3.72 0.18
C GLU A 39 -5.59 -2.84 1.35
N VAL A 40 -4.76 -1.86 1.74
CA VAL A 40 -5.09 -0.93 2.82
C VAL A 40 -6.33 -0.08 2.48
N MET A 41 -6.47 0.34 1.22
CA MET A 41 -7.63 1.13 0.80
C MET A 41 -8.91 0.32 0.75
N GLU A 42 -8.85 -1.00 0.56
CA GLU A 42 -10.02 -1.89 0.63
C GLU A 42 -10.57 -1.95 2.06
N ASP A 43 -9.68 -2.12 3.03
CA ASP A 43 -10.02 -2.08 4.45
C ASP A 43 -10.57 -0.72 4.89
N TYR A 44 -9.98 0.36 4.37
CA TYR A 44 -10.45 1.72 4.60
C TYR A 44 -11.86 1.94 4.03
N ASN A 45 -12.11 1.50 2.80
CA ASN A 45 -13.42 1.59 2.16
C ASN A 45 -14.48 0.79 2.93
N ALA A 46 -14.16 -0.44 3.34
CA ALA A 46 -15.05 -1.24 4.17
C ALA A 46 -15.39 -0.54 5.50
N SER A 47 -14.41 0.12 6.12
CA SER A 47 -14.61 0.91 7.34
C SER A 47 -15.48 2.14 7.11
N MET A 48 -15.28 2.87 6.01
CA MET A 48 -16.12 4.01 5.66
C MET A 48 -17.56 3.61 5.37
N ILE A 49 -17.81 2.50 4.66
CA ILE A 49 -19.16 1.97 4.42
C ILE A 49 -19.85 1.62 5.75
N ARG A 50 -19.12 1.00 6.70
CA ARG A 50 -19.64 0.73 8.06
C ARG A 50 -20.00 2.02 8.79
N TYR A 51 -19.13 3.03 8.74
CA TYR A 51 -19.37 4.32 9.38
C TYR A 51 -20.57 5.05 8.77
N HIS A 52 -20.67 5.08 7.44
CA HIS A 52 -21.82 5.63 6.72
C HIS A 52 -23.14 4.98 7.14
N LYS A 53 -23.19 3.63 7.18
CA LYS A 53 -24.37 2.88 7.64
C LYS A 53 -24.74 3.28 9.08
N LYS A 54 -23.75 3.44 9.97
CA LYS A 54 -23.96 3.84 11.36
C LYS A 54 -24.53 5.26 11.47
N CYS A 55 -23.96 6.24 10.76
CA CYS A 55 -24.50 7.61 10.76
C CYS A 55 -25.93 7.67 10.25
N ARG A 56 -26.25 6.90 9.19
CA ARG A 56 -27.61 6.83 8.64
C ARG A 56 -28.60 6.20 9.63
N LEU A 57 -28.19 5.16 10.36
CA LEU A 57 -29.01 4.56 11.42
C LEU A 57 -29.29 5.55 12.55
N LEU A 58 -28.28 6.27 13.02
CA LEU A 58 -28.43 7.26 14.09
C LEU A 58 -29.35 8.41 13.67
N LEU A 59 -29.20 8.92 12.44
CA LEU A 59 -30.08 9.93 11.89
C LEU A 59 -31.54 9.44 11.82
N HIS A 60 -31.75 8.19 11.41
CA HIS A 60 -33.09 7.59 11.38
C HIS A 60 -33.68 7.48 12.79
N GLN A 61 -32.90 7.03 13.78
CA GLN A 61 -33.35 6.95 15.17
C GLN A 61 -33.71 8.32 15.74
N GLN A 62 -32.87 9.35 15.52
CA GLN A 62 -33.17 10.72 15.96
C GLN A 62 -34.45 11.26 15.31
N LYS A 63 -34.65 11.06 14.00
CA LYS A 63 -35.90 11.44 13.32
C LYS A 63 -37.13 10.76 13.92
N MET A 64 -37.03 9.47 14.26
CA MET A 64 -38.13 8.72 14.88
C MET A 64 -38.43 9.17 16.31
N LEU A 65 -37.41 9.52 17.09
CA LEU A 65 -37.57 10.07 18.44
C LEU A 65 -38.29 11.41 18.42
N ILE A 66 -37.88 12.33 17.53
CA ILE A 66 -38.55 13.63 17.38
C ILE A 66 -40.00 13.45 16.94
N ARG A 67 -40.26 12.59 15.95
CA ARG A 67 -41.63 12.32 15.49
C ARG A 67 -42.52 11.79 16.61
N LYS A 68 -42.00 10.87 17.44
CA LYS A 68 -42.75 10.34 18.59
C LYS A 68 -43.01 11.40 19.66
N HIS A 69 -42.02 12.25 19.97
CA HIS A 69 -42.17 13.35 20.93
C HIS A 69 -43.27 14.33 20.49
N ILE A 70 -43.26 14.73 19.22
CA ILE A 70 -44.31 15.62 18.67
C ILE A 70 -45.69 14.96 18.78
N THR A 71 -45.79 13.66 18.50
CA THR A 71 -47.09 12.95 18.54
C THR A 71 -47.63 12.77 19.97
N SER A 72 -46.75 12.52 20.96
CA SER A 72 -47.15 12.40 22.36
C SER A 72 -47.53 13.74 22.98
N GLU A 73 -46.79 14.79 22.63
CA GLU A 73 -47.02 16.15 23.12
C GLU A 73 -48.30 16.76 22.54
N GLU A 74 -48.59 16.56 21.24
CA GLU A 74 -49.88 16.94 20.64
C GLU A 74 -51.07 16.20 21.30
N LEU A 75 -50.86 14.96 21.73
CA LEU A 75 -51.90 14.16 22.41
C LEU A 75 -52.14 14.63 23.85
N GLU A 76 -51.09 14.99 24.60
CA GLU A 76 -51.18 15.56 25.95
C GLU A 76 -51.78 16.97 25.95
N LYS A 77 -51.41 17.81 24.98
CA LYS A 77 -51.96 19.17 24.81
C LYS A 77 -53.47 19.20 24.52
N LEU A 78 -54.03 18.09 24.00
CA LEU A 78 -55.47 17.92 23.83
C LEU A 78 -56.20 17.47 25.11
N SER A 79 -55.46 16.96 26.10
CA SER A 79 -56.02 16.49 27.39
C SER A 79 -56.00 17.57 28.48
N ASP A 80 -55.04 18.50 28.45
CA ASP A 80 -54.75 19.43 29.56
C ASP A 80 -55.19 20.90 29.31
N ALA A 81 -56.15 21.13 28.42
CA ALA A 81 -56.62 22.47 28.09
C ALA A 81 -57.47 23.12 29.22
N GLU A 82 -56.85 23.52 30.35
CA GLU A 82 -57.46 24.46 31.31
C GLU A 82 -56.50 25.40 32.08
N GLU A 83 -55.17 25.38 31.87
CA GLU A 83 -54.24 26.27 32.63
C GLU A 83 -53.28 27.11 31.77
N ASN A 84 -53.57 28.41 31.64
CA ASN A 84 -52.87 29.34 30.74
C ASN A 84 -51.46 29.80 31.19
N ASN A 85 -51.08 29.64 32.47
CA ASN A 85 -49.78 30.11 32.97
C ASN A 85 -48.66 29.04 32.90
N LEU A 86 -48.99 27.75 32.99
CA LEU A 86 -48.04 26.64 32.80
C LEU A 86 -47.62 26.49 31.32
N PHE A 87 -48.47 26.96 30.41
CA PHE A 87 -48.30 26.84 28.96
C PHE A 87 -47.10 27.63 28.43
N VAL A 88 -46.84 28.84 28.95
CA VAL A 88 -45.78 29.72 28.44
C VAL A 88 -44.38 29.18 28.76
N ASP A 89 -44.18 28.64 29.98
CA ASP A 89 -42.90 28.07 30.40
C ASP A 89 -42.62 26.72 29.72
N ASN A 90 -43.65 25.87 29.56
CA ASN A 90 -43.53 24.61 28.81
C ASN A 90 -43.23 24.88 27.33
N ILE A 91 -43.92 25.82 26.66
CA ILE A 91 -43.62 26.19 25.26
C ILE A 91 -42.16 26.64 25.10
N LEU A 92 -41.64 27.42 26.06
CA LEU A 92 -40.27 27.93 26.00
C LEU A 92 -39.23 26.82 26.19
N GLN A 93 -39.51 25.84 27.06
CA GLN A 93 -38.67 24.64 27.21
C GLN A 93 -38.76 23.73 25.98
N ASP A 94 -39.96 23.45 25.48
CA ASP A 94 -40.19 22.66 24.26
C ASP A 94 -39.45 23.27 23.06
N SER A 95 -39.52 24.60 22.92
CA SER A 95 -38.80 25.35 21.88
C SER A 95 -37.28 25.19 21.97
N LYS A 96 -36.72 25.15 23.19
CA LYS A 96 -35.28 24.91 23.39
C LYS A 96 -34.90 23.47 23.07
N ILE A 97 -35.68 22.49 23.53
CA ILE A 97 -35.42 21.05 23.30
C ILE A 97 -35.51 20.73 21.80
N ALA A 98 -36.55 21.21 21.12
CA ALA A 98 -36.73 21.04 19.68
C ALA A 98 -35.56 21.66 18.88
N LYS A 99 -35.08 22.85 19.28
CA LYS A 99 -33.89 23.49 18.64
C LYS A 99 -32.61 22.68 18.83
N LEU A 100 -32.39 22.11 20.02
CA LEU A 100 -31.23 21.25 20.29
C LEU A 100 -31.28 19.97 19.44
N GLN A 101 -32.42 19.30 19.39
CA GLN A 101 -32.61 18.09 18.59
C GLN A 101 -32.46 18.36 17.08
N LEU A 102 -32.95 19.50 16.59
CA LEU A 102 -32.78 19.92 15.20
C LEU A 102 -31.29 20.19 14.87
N SER A 103 -30.57 20.83 15.80
CA SER A 103 -29.12 21.09 15.67
C SER A 103 -28.33 19.78 15.60
N ASP A 104 -28.67 18.81 16.44
CA ASP A 104 -28.06 17.48 16.42
C ASP A 104 -28.31 16.76 15.08
N ILE A 105 -29.54 16.79 14.58
CA ILE A 105 -29.88 16.22 13.25
C ILE A 105 -29.08 16.90 12.14
N GLN A 106 -28.99 18.23 12.16
CA GLN A 106 -28.23 19.00 11.19
C GLN A 106 -26.75 18.60 11.21
N SER A 107 -26.18 18.42 12.41
CA SER A 107 -24.80 17.98 12.61
C SER A 107 -24.58 16.56 12.05
N ARG A 108 -25.49 15.61 12.32
CA ARG A 108 -25.43 14.25 11.74
C ARG A 108 -25.57 14.24 10.23
N TYR A 109 -26.43 15.08 9.67
CA TYR A 109 -26.57 15.22 8.23
C TYR A 109 -25.28 15.73 7.58
N ASN A 110 -24.63 16.72 8.21
CA ASN A 110 -23.33 17.21 7.75
C ASN A 110 -22.24 16.14 7.84
N ASP A 111 -22.25 15.30 8.88
CA ASP A 111 -21.32 14.15 8.98
C ASP A 111 -21.55 13.14 7.84
N ILE A 112 -22.80 12.87 7.48
CA ILE A 112 -23.13 11.98 6.35
C ILE A 112 -22.60 12.56 5.04
N ILE A 113 -22.83 13.84 4.76
CA ILE A 113 -22.32 14.51 3.55
C ILE A 113 -20.79 14.40 3.44
N LYS A 114 -20.07 14.61 4.57
CA LYS A 114 -18.62 14.46 4.60
C LYS A 114 -18.20 13.04 4.24
N VAL A 115 -18.87 12.04 4.80
CA VAL A 115 -18.57 10.62 4.53
C VAL A 115 -18.89 10.25 3.09
N GLU A 116 -20.01 10.72 2.54
CA GLU A 116 -20.37 10.50 1.14
C GLU A 116 -19.32 11.09 0.20
N LYS A 117 -18.80 12.29 0.52
CA LYS A 117 -17.69 12.90 -0.22
C LYS A 117 -16.42 12.05 -0.14
N SER A 118 -16.04 11.60 1.06
CA SER A 118 -14.86 10.73 1.22
C SER A 118 -15.03 9.38 0.50
N ILE A 119 -16.23 8.80 0.50
CA ILE A 119 -16.53 7.57 -0.26
C ILE A 119 -16.39 7.82 -1.77
N ALA A 120 -16.85 8.97 -2.26
CA ALA A 120 -16.71 9.33 -3.66
C ALA A 120 -15.23 9.48 -4.07
N GLU A 121 -14.43 10.15 -3.26
CA GLU A 121 -12.97 10.29 -3.47
C GLU A 121 -12.28 8.92 -3.50
N VAL A 122 -12.62 8.03 -2.56
CA VAL A 122 -12.07 6.66 -2.52
C VAL A 122 -12.50 5.86 -3.73
N ARG A 123 -13.77 5.94 -4.16
CA ARG A 123 -14.26 5.28 -5.38
C ARG A 123 -13.51 5.72 -6.64
N ASP A 124 -13.25 7.01 -6.77
CA ASP A 124 -12.52 7.55 -7.92
C ASP A 124 -11.08 7.01 -7.92
N MET A 125 -10.43 6.98 -6.75
CA MET A 125 -9.11 6.36 -6.59
C MET A 125 -9.13 4.85 -6.87
N PHE A 126 -10.15 4.10 -6.42
CA PHE A 126 -10.31 2.67 -6.74
C PHE A 126 -10.46 2.41 -8.23
N THR A 127 -11.11 3.32 -8.96
CA THR A 127 -11.28 3.21 -10.41
C THR A 127 -9.94 3.35 -11.13
N GLU A 128 -9.11 4.28 -10.69
CA GLU A 128 -7.74 4.45 -11.20
C GLU A 128 -6.83 3.27 -10.81
N MET A 129 -6.97 2.78 -9.58
CA MET A 129 -6.21 1.61 -9.11
C MET A 129 -6.60 0.32 -9.82
N ALA A 130 -7.87 0.10 -10.11
CA ALA A 130 -8.32 -1.08 -10.86
C ALA A 130 -7.64 -1.16 -12.23
N PHE A 131 -7.54 -0.01 -12.93
CA PHE A 131 -6.83 0.09 -14.20
C PHE A 131 -5.32 -0.20 -14.04
N LEU A 132 -4.68 0.35 -13.00
CA LEU A 132 -3.27 0.13 -12.72
C LEU A 132 -2.96 -1.33 -12.35
N VAL A 133 -3.80 -1.97 -11.56
CA VAL A 133 -3.64 -3.37 -11.12
C VAL A 133 -3.83 -4.33 -12.29
N GLU A 134 -4.83 -4.11 -13.16
CA GLU A 134 -5.05 -4.90 -14.37
C GLU A 134 -3.83 -4.84 -15.30
N LYS A 135 -3.28 -3.64 -15.52
CA LYS A 135 -2.05 -3.46 -16.31
C LYS A 135 -0.80 -4.07 -15.67
N GLN A 136 -0.75 -4.16 -14.35
CA GLN A 136 0.39 -4.70 -13.61
C GLN A 136 0.44 -6.23 -13.61
N GLY A 137 -0.64 -6.95 -13.96
CA GLY A 137 -0.63 -8.43 -14.00
C GLY A 137 0.54 -9.01 -14.79
N ASP A 138 0.84 -8.44 -15.96
CA ASP A 138 1.98 -8.82 -16.81
C ASP A 138 3.36 -8.39 -16.23
N GLN A 139 3.38 -7.30 -15.45
CA GLN A 139 4.58 -6.83 -14.76
C GLN A 139 5.02 -7.79 -13.68
N ILE A 140 4.11 -8.31 -12.87
CA ILE A 140 4.45 -9.22 -11.77
C ILE A 140 5.06 -10.53 -12.24
N ASN A 141 4.53 -11.12 -13.32
CA ASN A 141 5.15 -12.30 -13.92
C ASN A 141 6.59 -12.00 -14.38
N SER A 142 6.84 -10.78 -14.86
CA SER A 142 8.20 -10.32 -15.19
C SER A 142 9.06 -10.08 -13.94
N VAL A 143 8.49 -9.57 -12.84
CA VAL A 143 9.19 -9.37 -11.56
C VAL A 143 9.67 -10.70 -10.98
N GLU A 144 8.80 -11.70 -10.93
CA GLU A 144 9.12 -13.02 -10.38
C GLU A 144 10.21 -13.70 -11.22
N TYR A 145 10.12 -13.57 -12.53
CA TYR A 145 11.16 -13.97 -13.47
C TYR A 145 12.51 -13.26 -13.25
N TYR A 146 12.47 -11.97 -12.93
CA TYR A 146 13.65 -11.15 -12.69
C TYR A 146 14.29 -11.35 -11.32
N ALA A 147 13.49 -11.59 -10.29
CA ALA A 147 13.92 -11.95 -8.95
C ALA A 147 14.53 -13.35 -8.96
N GLY A 148 13.89 -14.32 -9.64
CA GLY A 148 14.43 -15.66 -9.85
C GLY A 148 15.78 -15.61 -10.56
N ARG A 149 15.89 -14.86 -11.66
CA ARG A 149 17.17 -14.72 -12.38
C ARG A 149 18.27 -14.06 -11.54
N ALA A 150 17.94 -13.07 -10.74
CA ALA A 150 18.92 -12.44 -9.85
C ALA A 150 19.41 -13.41 -8.76
N ALA A 151 18.53 -14.25 -8.23
CA ALA A 151 18.91 -15.32 -7.31
C ALA A 151 19.82 -16.35 -7.99
N ASP A 152 19.46 -16.77 -9.22
CA ASP A 152 20.26 -17.68 -10.03
C ASP A 152 21.66 -17.11 -10.32
N ASP A 153 21.76 -15.83 -10.71
CA ASP A 153 23.03 -15.15 -10.99
C ASP A 153 23.94 -15.09 -9.74
N VAL A 154 23.36 -14.85 -8.56
CA VAL A 154 24.09 -14.87 -7.28
C VAL A 154 24.59 -16.27 -6.95
N ASP A 155 23.76 -17.30 -7.19
CA ASP A 155 24.15 -18.69 -6.97
C ASP A 155 25.26 -19.16 -7.93
N VAL A 156 25.16 -18.79 -9.21
CA VAL A 156 26.22 -19.02 -10.21
C VAL A 156 27.49 -18.28 -9.80
N GLY A 157 27.39 -17.00 -9.40
CA GLY A 157 28.51 -16.22 -8.89
C GLY A 157 29.20 -16.88 -7.69
N ARG A 158 28.41 -17.43 -6.75
CA ARG A 158 28.93 -18.17 -5.59
C ARG A 158 29.71 -19.41 -6.00
N ILE A 159 29.19 -20.15 -6.98
CA ILE A 159 29.87 -21.33 -7.53
C ILE A 159 31.19 -20.93 -8.20
N ASP A 160 31.19 -19.85 -8.97
CA ASP A 160 32.37 -19.40 -9.71
C ASP A 160 33.46 -18.84 -8.79
N ILE A 161 33.10 -18.12 -7.72
CA ILE A 161 34.05 -17.71 -6.67
C ILE A 161 34.69 -18.94 -6.02
N LYS A 162 33.89 -19.97 -5.70
CA LYS A 162 34.40 -21.22 -5.11
C LYS A 162 35.34 -21.98 -6.07
N LYS A 163 35.03 -21.99 -7.37
CA LYS A 163 35.92 -22.56 -8.40
C LYS A 163 37.22 -21.74 -8.54
N ALA A 164 37.12 -20.41 -8.53
CA ALA A 164 38.25 -19.51 -8.63
C ALA A 164 39.21 -19.68 -7.45
N GLU A 165 38.69 -19.84 -6.24
CA GLU A 165 39.50 -20.12 -5.04
C GLU A 165 40.26 -21.45 -5.18
N LYS A 166 39.57 -22.53 -5.55
CA LYS A 166 40.21 -23.84 -5.80
C LYS A 166 41.29 -23.75 -6.88
N ARG A 167 41.04 -22.99 -7.95
CA ARG A 167 42.01 -22.78 -9.04
C ARG A 167 43.22 -21.98 -8.56
N SER A 168 43.01 -20.92 -7.77
CA SER A 168 44.06 -20.11 -7.16
C SER A 168 44.98 -20.94 -6.25
N GLN A 169 44.40 -21.77 -5.39
CA GLN A 169 45.16 -22.68 -4.52
C GLN A 169 46.02 -23.68 -5.33
N ARG A 170 45.48 -24.25 -6.41
CA ARG A 170 46.23 -25.14 -7.31
C ARG A 170 47.38 -24.41 -8.01
N HIS A 171 47.15 -23.18 -8.47
CA HIS A 171 48.18 -22.35 -9.09
C HIS A 171 49.30 -22.01 -8.12
N ARG A 172 49.00 -21.66 -6.86
CA ARG A 172 50.01 -21.42 -5.83
C ARG A 172 50.87 -22.66 -5.59
N LYS A 173 50.27 -23.85 -5.48
CA LYS A 173 51.00 -25.13 -5.34
C LYS A 173 51.87 -25.44 -6.55
N ARG A 174 51.39 -25.18 -7.77
CA ARG A 174 52.18 -25.38 -9.01
C ARG A 174 53.36 -24.42 -9.10
N LYS A 175 53.17 -23.13 -8.77
CA LYS A 175 54.27 -22.14 -8.72
C LYS A 175 55.37 -22.57 -7.75
N ILE A 176 55.01 -23.05 -6.56
CA ILE A 176 55.97 -23.55 -5.57
C ILE A 176 56.74 -24.76 -6.11
N LYS A 177 56.06 -25.74 -6.71
CA LYS A 177 56.73 -26.91 -7.31
C LYS A 177 57.72 -26.50 -8.41
N LEU A 178 57.32 -25.56 -9.27
CA LEU A 178 58.14 -25.07 -10.38
C LEU A 178 59.38 -24.32 -9.86
N ALA A 179 59.22 -23.51 -8.80
CA ALA A 179 60.33 -22.82 -8.14
C ALA A 179 61.35 -23.81 -7.51
N ILE A 180 60.89 -24.89 -6.89
CA ILE A 180 61.77 -25.93 -6.33
C ILE A 180 62.59 -26.61 -7.45
N ILE A 181 61.96 -26.97 -8.56
CA ILE A 181 62.65 -27.60 -9.70
C ILE A 181 63.73 -26.67 -10.27
N ILE A 182 63.42 -25.40 -10.47
CA ILE A 182 64.38 -24.40 -10.95
C ILE A 182 65.56 -24.25 -9.97
N SER A 183 65.29 -24.21 -8.66
CA SER A 183 66.34 -24.12 -7.64
C SER A 183 67.29 -25.32 -7.68
N ILE A 184 66.79 -26.55 -7.87
CA ILE A 184 67.62 -27.75 -7.96
C ILE A 184 68.53 -27.69 -9.19
N ILE A 185 67.99 -27.28 -10.35
CA ILE A 185 68.76 -27.17 -11.60
C ILE A 185 69.92 -26.17 -11.43
N ILE A 186 69.68 -25.03 -10.78
CA ILE A 186 70.71 -24.02 -10.51
C ILE A 186 71.83 -24.60 -9.63
N ILE A 187 71.48 -25.36 -8.58
CA ILE A 187 72.47 -25.98 -7.68
C ILE A 187 73.35 -26.98 -8.43
N ILE A 188 72.76 -27.82 -9.29
CA ILE A 188 73.52 -28.80 -10.10
C ILE A 188 74.48 -28.07 -11.05
N PHE A 189 74.00 -27.01 -11.71
CA PHE A 189 74.82 -26.22 -12.63
C PHE A 189 76.03 -25.59 -11.93
N LEU A 190 75.82 -25.04 -10.73
CA LEU A 190 76.91 -24.51 -9.90
C LEU A 190 77.92 -25.60 -9.49
N MET A 191 77.45 -26.79 -9.11
CA MET A 191 78.34 -27.91 -8.77
C MET A 191 79.20 -28.35 -9.95
N VAL A 192 78.63 -28.41 -11.15
CA VAL A 192 79.38 -28.73 -12.38
C VAL A 192 80.44 -27.66 -12.66
N ILE A 193 80.11 -26.37 -12.52
CA ILE A 193 81.08 -25.28 -12.72
C ILE A 193 82.21 -25.33 -11.69
N ILE A 194 81.93 -25.66 -10.43
CA ILE A 194 82.96 -25.73 -9.38
C ILE A 194 83.90 -26.93 -9.58
N PHE A 195 83.38 -28.03 -10.13
CA PHE A 195 84.14 -29.27 -10.33
C PHE A 195 84.91 -29.31 -11.66
N LEU A 196 84.51 -28.52 -12.66
CA LEU A 196 85.19 -28.37 -13.95
C LEU A 196 86.33 -27.36 -13.87
#